data_AF-A0A4U9HYY6-F1
#
_entry.id   AF-A0A4U9HYY6-F1
#
_cell.length_a   1.000
_cell.length_b   1.000
_cell.length_c   1.000
_cell.angle_alpha   90.00
_cell.angle_beta   90.00
_cell.angle_gamma   90.00
#
_symmetry.space_group_name_H-M   'P 1'
#
loop_
_entity.id
_entity.type
_entity.pdbx_description
1 polymer ?
#
loop_
_entity_poly.entity_id
_entity_poly.type
_entity_poly.pdbx_seq_one_letter_code
_entity_poly.pdbx_strand_id
1 'polypeptide(L)' 'MLQNKTQVQAITEVIDARLRYPHTALLYVSFNAKSFNNIPKISCKPRGRIIRIPQNYDPVSRVYNGTWDGTFKWGLVE' A
#
# COMPACT_ATOMS: atom_id res chain seq x y z
N MET A 1 -45.64 -9.41 -21.55
CA MET A 1 -45.16 -8.35 -20.64
C MET A 1 -43.65 -8.30 -20.79
N LEU A 2 -43.12 -7.30 -21.49
CA LEU A 2 -41.68 -7.16 -21.73
C LEU A 2 -41.07 -6.47 -20.51
N GLN A 3 -40.18 -7.14 -19.79
CA GLN A 3 -39.55 -6.59 -18.59
C GLN A 3 -38.15 -6.08 -18.94
N ASN A 4 -37.99 -4.76 -19.02
CA ASN A 4 -36.68 -4.14 -19.24
C ASN A 4 -35.92 -4.13 -17.91
N LYS A 5 -34.82 -4.88 -17.84
CA LYS A 5 -33.96 -5.00 -16.67
C LYS A 5 -32.71 -4.16 -16.86
N THR A 6 -32.72 -2.92 -16.39
CA THR A 6 -31.54 -2.05 -16.35
C THR A 6 -30.65 -2.46 -15.18
N GLN A 7 -29.45 -2.95 -15.48
CA GLN A 7 -28.40 -3.21 -14.48
C GLN A 7 -27.34 -2.13 -14.56
N VAL A 8 -27.23 -1.31 -13.51
CA VAL A 8 -26.15 -0.35 -13.36
C VAL A 8 -24.94 -1.09 -12.77
N GLN A 9 -23.86 -1.15 -13.53
CA GLN A 9 -22.67 -1.94 -13.15
C GLN A 9 -21.69 -1.15 -12.27
N ALA A 10 -21.60 0.17 -12.43
CA ALA A 10 -20.81 1.05 -11.57
C ALA A 10 -21.28 2.50 -11.68
N ILE A 11 -21.25 3.21 -10.56
CA ILE A 11 -21.42 4.67 -10.47
C ILE A 11 -20.10 5.21 -9.94
N THR A 12 -19.52 6.21 -10.61
CA THR A 12 -18.32 6.91 -10.15
C THR A 12 -18.62 8.39 -10.09
N GLU A 13 -18.47 8.96 -8.90
CA GLU A 13 -18.58 10.39 -8.65
C GLU A 13 -17.18 11.02 -8.76
N VAL A 14 -17.07 12.09 -9.54
CA VAL A 14 -15.82 12.86 -9.67
C VAL A 14 -15.87 14.02 -8.68
N ILE A 15 -15.10 13.91 -7.61
CA ILE A 15 -14.97 14.96 -6.60
C ILE A 15 -13.69 15.76 -6.91
N ASP A 16 -13.82 17.03 -7.25
CA ASP A 16 -12.68 17.95 -7.35
C ASP A 16 -12.28 18.43 -5.95
N ALA A 17 -11.49 17.60 -5.26
CA ALA A 17 -10.93 17.93 -3.96
C ALA A 17 -9.40 17.86 -4.00
N ARG A 18 -8.74 18.90 -3.48
CA ARG A 18 -7.29 18.89 -3.21
C ARG A 18 -7.00 18.07 -1.96
N LEU A 19 -7.03 16.76 -2.10
CA LEU A 19 -6.73 15.83 -1.03
C LEU A 19 -5.22 15.77 -0.78
N ARG A 20 -4.77 16.27 0.37
CA ARG A 20 -3.39 16.10 0.85
C ARG A 20 -3.39 15.08 1.98
N TYR A 21 -2.70 13.95 1.77
CA TYR A 21 -2.52 12.90 2.77
C TYR A 21 -1.06 12.84 3.22
N PRO A 22 -0.60 13.81 4.04
CA PRO A 22 0.76 13.77 4.55
C PRO A 22 0.97 12.48 5.36
N HIS A 23 2.15 11.87 5.24
CA HIS A 23 2.53 10.63 5.93
C HIS A 23 1.72 9.37 5.56
N THR A 24 0.91 9.39 4.50
CA THR A 24 0.15 8.22 4.02
C THR A 24 0.73 7.71 2.69
N ALA A 25 0.76 6.38 2.50
CA ALA A 25 1.05 5.77 1.21
C ALA A 25 -0.27 5.43 0.49
N LEU A 26 -0.46 5.96 -0.71
CA LEU A 26 -1.64 5.67 -1.53
C LEU A 26 -1.27 4.65 -2.62
N LEU A 27 -2.01 3.55 -2.69
CA LEU A 27 -1.87 2.55 -3.74
C LEU A 27 -3.08 2.65 -4.68
N TYR A 28 -2.82 2.90 -5.96
CA TYR A 28 -3.82 2.84 -7.03
C TYR A 28 -3.51 1.64 -7.94
N VAL A 29 -4.51 0.81 -8.19
CA VAL A 29 -4.40 -0.36 -9.07
C VAL A 29 -5.55 -0.31 -10.07
N SER A 30 -5.23 -0.31 -11.35
CA SER A 30 -6.21 -0.42 -12.43
C SER A 30 -5.99 -1.71 -13.22
N PHE A 31 -7.07 -2.41 -13.51
CA PHE A 31 -7.07 -3.62 -14.33
C PHE A 31 -8.36 -3.71 -15.13
N ASN A 32 -8.31 -4.43 -16.25
CA ASN A 32 -9.48 -4.65 -17.09
C ASN A 32 -10.48 -5.55 -16.36
N ALA A 33 -11.69 -5.05 -16.12
CA ALA A 33 -12.75 -5.80 -15.46
C ALA A 33 -13.14 -7.10 -16.19
N LYS A 34 -12.90 -7.20 -17.51
CA LYS A 34 -13.15 -8.44 -18.28
C LYS A 34 -12.20 -9.58 -17.92
N SER A 35 -11.05 -9.28 -17.32
CA SER A 35 -10.04 -10.27 -16.97
C SER A 35 -10.35 -11.00 -15.65
N PHE A 36 -11.33 -10.54 -14.87
CA PHE A 36 -11.65 -11.09 -13.55
C PHE A 36 -13.16 -11.25 -13.35
N ASN A 37 -13.60 -12.45 -12.97
CA ASN A 37 -15.02 -12.71 -12.61
C ASN A 37 -15.44 -12.06 -11.28
N ASN A 38 -14.49 -11.65 -10.43
CA ASN A 38 -14.71 -11.01 -9.13
C ASN A 38 -13.60 -9.98 -8.86
N ILE A 39 -13.84 -9.05 -7.93
CA ILE A 39 -12.82 -8.08 -7.51
C ILE A 39 -11.60 -8.86 -6.96
N PRO A 40 -10.40 -8.70 -7.56
CA PRO A 40 -9.20 -9.37 -7.09
C PRO A 40 -8.81 -8.88 -5.70
N LYS A 41 -8.35 -9.81 -4.86
CA LYS A 41 -7.75 -9.46 -3.57
C LYS A 41 -6.35 -8.92 -3.82
N ILE A 42 -6.13 -7.65 -3.45
CA ILE A 42 -4.82 -6.99 -3.57
C ILE A 42 -4.13 -7.07 -2.21
N SER A 43 -2.99 -7.75 -2.15
CA SER A 43 -2.06 -7.70 -1.02
C SER A 43 -0.80 -6.97 -1.45
N CYS A 44 -0.44 -5.91 -0.73
CA CYS A 44 0.83 -5.20 -0.94
C CYS A 44 1.70 -5.34 0.31
N LYS A 45 3.02 -5.44 0.10
CA LYS A 45 4.03 -5.26 1.15
C LYS A 45 4.66 -3.87 0.94
N PRO A 46 4.03 -2.78 1.42
CA PRO A 46 4.60 -1.46 1.25
C PRO A 46 5.89 -1.36 2.06
N ARG A 47 6.95 -0.89 1.42
CA ARG A 47 8.19 -0.53 2.12
C ARG A 47 7.93 0.71 2.97
N GLY A 48 8.29 0.65 4.25
CA GLY A 48 8.06 1.73 5.19
C GLY A 48 8.93 2.97 4.94
N ARG A 49 8.84 3.94 5.85
CA ARG A 49 9.69 5.13 5.84
C ARG A 49 11.12 4.77 6.26
N ILE A 50 12.11 5.49 5.73
CA ILE A 50 13.49 5.44 6.24
C ILE A 50 13.48 6.04 7.66
N ILE A 51 13.75 5.21 8.65
CA ILE A 51 13.83 5.60 10.06
C ILE A 51 15.24 5.36 10.60
N ARG A 52 15.53 5.91 11.78
CA ARG A 52 16.76 5.58 12.49
C ARG A 52 16.60 4.20 13.12
N ILE A 53 17.48 3.29 12.76
CA ILE A 53 17.59 1.96 13.35
C ILE A 53 18.96 1.82 14.03
N PRO A 54 19.08 1.00 15.09
CA PRO A 54 20.37 0.69 15.69
C PRO A 54 21.37 0.21 14.63
N GLN A 55 22.64 0.60 14.74
CA GLN A 55 23.66 0.24 13.75
C GLN A 55 23.83 -1.27 13.58
N ASN A 56 23.61 -2.03 14.65
CA ASN A 56 23.69 -3.50 14.65
C ASN A 56 22.40 -4.20 14.19
N TYR A 57 21.33 -3.49 13.86
CA TYR A 57 20.07 -4.10 13.39
C TYR A 57 20.07 -4.28 11.87
N ASP A 58 19.72 -5.48 11.40
CA ASP A 58 19.38 -5.74 9.99
C ASP A 58 17.85 -5.72 9.82
N PRO A 59 17.29 -4.72 9.09
CA PRO A 59 15.85 -4.57 8.94
C PRO A 59 15.19 -5.62 8.05
N VAL A 60 15.95 -6.35 7.22
CA VAL A 60 15.39 -7.38 6.32
C VAL A 60 15.21 -8.69 7.06
N SER A 61 16.26 -9.15 7.76
CA SER A 61 16.24 -10.39 8.53
C SER A 61 15.65 -10.22 9.94
N ARG A 62 15.54 -8.97 10.43
CA ARG A 62 15.13 -8.61 11.80
C ARG A 62 16.06 -9.17 12.88
N VAL A 63 17.36 -9.27 12.56
CA VAL A 63 18.40 -9.80 13.45
C VAL A 63 19.34 -8.69 13.92
N TYR A 64 19.82 -8.82 15.16
CA TYR A 64 20.88 -7.98 15.70
C TYR A 64 22.22 -8.69 15.55
N ASN A 65 23.18 -8.02 14.90
CA ASN A 65 24.53 -8.54 14.70
C ASN A 65 25.49 -7.88 15.69
N GLY A 66 25.76 -8.58 16.79
CA GLY A 66 26.68 -8.11 17.84
C GLY A 66 26.08 -7.08 18.80
N THR A 67 26.92 -6.52 19.67
CA THR A 67 26.53 -5.55 20.71
C THR A 67 26.29 -4.18 20.10
N TRP A 68 25.21 -3.51 20.52
CA TRP A 68 24.91 -2.15 20.08
C TRP A 68 25.85 -1.14 20.77
N ASP A 69 26.45 -0.26 19.99
CA ASP A 69 27.40 0.78 20.41
C ASP A 69 26.75 2.14 20.70
N GLY A 70 25.41 2.21 20.70
CA GLY A 70 24.65 3.44 20.90
C GLY A 70 24.45 4.27 19.63
N THR A 71 25.02 3.86 18.49
CA THR A 71 24.90 4.60 17.23
C THR A 71 23.69 4.16 16.42
N PHE A 72 23.18 5.07 15.58
CA PHE A 72 22.05 4.82 14.70
C PHE A 72 22.45 5.00 13.25
N LYS A 73 21.91 4.13 12.39
CA LYS A 73 21.97 4.27 10.94
C LYS A 73 20.57 4.55 10.38
N TRP A 74 20.52 5.23 9.24
CA TRP A 74 19.28 5.34 8.48
C TRP A 74 19.01 4.01 7.78
N GLY A 75 17.87 3.41 8.06
CA GLY A 75 17.48 2.13 7.51
C GLY A 75 16.01 2.10 7.14
N LEU A 76 15.71 1.39 6.07
CA LEU A 76 14.34 1.16 5.65
C LEU A 76 13.84 -0.11 6.32
N VAL A 77 12.72 -0.01 7.04
CA VAL A 77 12.06 -1.16 7.66
C VAL A 77 11.09 -1.80 6.67
N GLU A 78 11.14 -3.13 6.57
CA GLU A 78 10.27 -3.98 5.74
C GLU A 78 9.28 -4.84 6.53
#